data_AF-B4LBT8-F1
#
_entry.id   AF-B4LBT8-F1
#
_cell.length_a   1.000
_cell.length_b   1.000
_cell.length_c   1.000
_cell.angle_alpha   90.00
_cell.angle_beta   90.00
_cell.angle_gamma   90.00
#
_symmetry.space_group_name_H-M   'P 1'
#
loop_
_entity.id
_entity.type
_entity.pdbx_description
1 polymer ?
#
loop_
_entity_poly.entity_id
_entity_poly.type
_entity_poly.pdbx_seq_one_letter_code
_entity_poly.pdbx_strand_id
1 'polypeptide(L)'
;MNLRIELLRDPNMHHHQNLGDAAALTGMMPPYETMALYEQPKPRFIFKMPRVVPNQKSKYELDELFRRLSRESEVRYTGYRGRAIDERRMRFVTDCRKGYAELSFVPTGTNLQLYFNANHNPYAQEQECDFDKERGKVHLRSSFIMNGVCVRFRGWLDLERLDGVACLDFDQARAQQEDAQLSEQIESYNQRMADSKRIYAHTPPQDTIRRGPPGPGPVTGPPMGW
;
A
#
# COMPACT_ATOMS: atom_id res chain seq x y z
N MET A 1 12.86 -14.84 -14.07
CA MET A 1 12.32 -13.51 -13.71
C MET A 1 12.19 -13.48 -12.19
N ASN A 2 12.98 -12.66 -11.50
CA ASN A 2 12.87 -12.48 -10.05
C ASN A 2 11.78 -11.43 -9.81
N LEU A 3 10.66 -11.83 -9.22
CA LEU A 3 9.57 -10.93 -8.87
C LEU A 3 9.68 -10.60 -7.37
N ARG A 4 9.92 -9.31 -7.09
CA ARG A 4 10.13 -8.77 -5.74
C ARG A 4 8.76 -8.55 -5.09
N ILE A 5 8.51 -9.24 -3.98
CA ILE A 5 7.30 -9.05 -3.17
C ILE A 5 7.53 -7.86 -2.24
N GLU A 6 6.72 -6.81 -2.41
CA GLU A 6 6.72 -5.67 -1.49
C GLU A 6 5.96 -6.03 -0.22
N LEU A 7 6.71 -6.32 0.85
CA LEU A 7 6.21 -6.42 2.21
C LEU A 7 6.11 -5.04 2.85
N LEU A 8 5.05 -4.88 3.65
CA LEU A 8 4.74 -3.70 4.45
C LEU A 8 5.93 -3.30 5.34
N ARG A 9 6.34 -2.03 5.22
CA ARG A 9 7.09 -1.32 6.25
C ARG A 9 6.26 -0.10 6.61
N ASP A 10 5.59 -0.15 7.76
CA ASP A 10 5.03 1.04 8.40
C ASP A 10 6.17 1.84 9.05
N PRO A 11 6.38 3.12 8.72
CA PRO A 11 7.18 4.02 9.52
C PRO A 11 6.23 4.97 10.26
N ASN A 12 5.70 4.54 11.40
CA ASN A 12 5.11 5.46 12.37
C ASN A 12 6.02 5.50 13.60
N MET A 13 6.93 6.47 13.62
CA MET A 13 7.70 6.87 14.79
C MET A 13 7.33 8.32 15.08
N HIS A 14 6.73 8.51 16.25
CA HIS A 14 6.29 9.79 16.78
C HIS A 14 7.43 10.81 16.82
N HIS A 15 7.13 12.04 16.39
CA HIS A 15 7.90 13.21 16.79
C HIS A 15 6.93 14.28 17.30
N HIS A 16 6.80 14.33 18.62
CA HIS A 16 6.12 15.41 19.33
C HIS A 16 7.06 16.63 19.26
N GLN A 17 6.78 17.59 18.39
CA GLN A 17 7.50 18.86 18.35
C GLN A 17 6.69 19.95 19.03
N ASN A 18 7.34 20.47 20.06
CA ASN A 18 7.00 21.50 21.02
C ASN A 18 6.34 22.74 20.39
N LEU A 19 5.11 23.06 20.84
CA LEU A 19 4.36 24.27 20.48
C LEU A 19 4.64 25.34 21.55
N GLY A 20 5.80 26.01 21.47
CA GLY A 20 6.30 26.90 22.54
C GLY A 20 6.59 28.35 22.15
N ASP A 21 7.25 28.63 21.02
CA ASP A 21 7.99 29.89 20.89
C ASP A 21 7.65 30.75 19.66
N ALA A 22 6.39 30.76 19.20
CA ALA A 22 5.98 31.55 18.02
C ALA A 22 5.21 32.85 18.33
N ALA A 23 5.07 33.22 19.61
CA ALA A 23 4.26 34.38 20.02
C ALA A 23 5.04 35.72 20.13
N ALA A 24 6.38 35.70 20.08
CA ALA A 24 7.19 36.87 20.40
C ALA A 24 7.67 37.71 19.18
N LEU A 25 7.33 37.33 17.95
CA LEU A 25 7.85 37.99 16.73
C LEU A 25 6.77 38.61 15.82
N THR A 26 5.51 38.67 16.26
CA THR A 26 4.36 39.12 15.46
C THR A 26 4.36 40.63 15.15
N GLY A 27 5.30 41.41 15.69
CA GLY A 27 5.31 42.87 15.61
C GLY A 27 6.16 43.51 14.50
N MET A 28 6.92 42.74 13.71
CA MET A 28 7.96 43.30 12.80
C MET A 28 7.94 42.76 11.36
N MET A 29 6.82 42.21 10.89
CA MET A 29 6.72 41.70 9.51
C MET A 29 5.81 42.60 8.64
N PRO A 30 6.22 42.93 7.40
CA PRO A 30 5.43 43.75 6.48
C PRO A 30 4.12 43.04 6.07
N PRO A 31 3.06 43.80 5.72
CA PRO A 31 1.70 43.28 5.55
C PRO A 31 1.51 42.30 4.36
N TYR A 32 2.55 42.05 3.56
CA TYR A 32 2.51 41.03 2.51
C TYR A 32 2.84 39.62 3.03
N GLU A 33 3.49 39.48 4.19
CA GLU A 33 3.90 38.17 4.74
C GLU A 33 2.83 37.54 5.64
N THR A 34 1.85 38.32 6.10
CA THR A 34 0.70 37.80 6.84
C THR A 34 -0.25 36.96 5.97
N MET A 35 -0.22 37.14 4.64
CA MET A 35 -1.00 36.35 3.69
C MET A 35 -0.40 34.97 3.39
N ALA A 36 0.90 34.75 3.67
CA ALA A 36 1.54 33.46 3.44
C ALA A 36 1.17 32.39 4.48
N LEU A 37 0.51 32.77 5.58
CA LEU A 37 0.09 31.86 6.65
C LEU A 37 -1.28 31.19 6.41
N TYR A 38 -1.97 31.54 5.32
CA TYR A 38 -3.25 30.94 4.93
C TYR A 38 -3.15 30.03 3.70
N GLU A 39 -1.95 29.57 3.33
CA GLU A 39 -1.86 28.42 2.44
C GLU A 39 -2.23 27.17 3.25
N GLN A 40 -3.55 26.92 3.34
CA GLN A 40 -4.11 25.64 3.77
C GLN A 40 -3.26 24.54 3.15
N PRO A 41 -2.57 23.71 3.96
CA PRO A 41 -1.76 22.64 3.40
C PRO A 41 -2.69 21.79 2.56
N LYS A 42 -2.54 21.86 1.23
CA LYS A 42 -3.29 21.03 0.27
C LYS A 42 -3.23 19.63 0.84
N PRO A 43 -4.37 19.02 1.20
CA PRO A 43 -4.32 17.71 1.82
C PRO A 43 -3.61 16.82 0.82
N ARG A 44 -2.41 16.37 1.17
CA ARG A 44 -1.70 15.36 0.38
C ARG A 44 -2.47 14.09 0.65
N PHE A 45 -3.57 13.95 -0.08
CA PHE A 45 -4.37 12.75 -0.09
C PHE A 45 -3.48 11.69 -0.72
N ILE A 46 -2.82 10.92 0.13
CA ILE A 46 -2.10 9.73 -0.28
C ILE A 46 -3.19 8.71 -0.62
N PHE A 47 -3.73 8.82 -1.84
CA PHE A 47 -4.43 7.71 -2.46
C PHE A 47 -3.37 6.62 -2.56
N LYS A 48 -3.37 5.67 -1.62
CA LYS A 48 -2.54 4.48 -1.75
C LYS A 48 -3.06 3.80 -3.01
N MET A 49 -2.27 3.89 -4.08
CA MET A 49 -2.66 3.40 -5.39
C MET A 49 -3.21 1.97 -5.26
N PRO A 50 -4.33 1.63 -5.92
CA PRO A 50 -5.01 0.36 -5.69
C PRO A 50 -4.03 -0.78 -5.96
N ARG A 51 -3.81 -1.62 -4.94
CA ARG A 51 -2.92 -2.78 -5.07
C ARG A 51 -3.52 -3.86 -5.97
N VAL A 52 -4.84 -3.82 -6.18
CA VAL A 52 -5.62 -4.79 -6.95
C VAL A 52 -6.19 -4.17 -8.22
N VAL A 53 -6.27 -4.96 -9.29
CA VAL A 53 -6.90 -4.53 -10.54
C VAL A 53 -8.43 -4.56 -10.44
N PRO A 54 -9.13 -3.71 -11.21
CA PRO A 54 -10.56 -3.89 -11.44
C PRO A 54 -10.84 -5.26 -12.07
N ASN A 55 -11.97 -5.90 -11.71
CA ASN A 55 -12.40 -7.19 -12.25
C ASN A 55 -11.34 -8.31 -12.14
N GLN A 56 -10.78 -8.48 -10.94
CA GLN A 56 -9.72 -9.47 -10.67
C GLN A 56 -10.04 -10.88 -11.19
N LYS A 57 -11.30 -11.32 -11.05
CA LYS A 57 -11.76 -12.64 -11.51
C LYS A 57 -11.55 -12.82 -13.02
N SER A 58 -11.96 -11.85 -13.83
CA SER A 58 -11.77 -11.91 -15.28
C SER A 58 -10.30 -11.94 -15.66
N LYS A 59 -9.45 -11.15 -14.97
CA LYS A 59 -8.00 -11.20 -15.19
C LYS A 59 -7.42 -12.57 -14.86
N TYR A 60 -7.84 -13.18 -13.75
CA TYR A 60 -7.41 -14.52 -13.36
C TYR A 60 -7.78 -15.60 -14.39
N GLU A 61 -8.98 -15.54 -14.97
CA GLU A 61 -9.47 -16.54 -15.93
C GLU A 61 -8.83 -16.38 -17.33
N LEU A 62 -8.58 -15.13 -17.75
CA LEU A 62 -8.11 -14.82 -19.11
C LEU A 62 -6.58 -14.86 -19.26
N ASP A 63 -5.84 -14.53 -18.21
CA ASP A 63 -4.37 -14.47 -18.26
C ASP A 63 -3.76 -15.87 -18.38
N GLU A 64 -2.84 -16.04 -19.33
CA GLU A 64 -2.16 -17.32 -19.54
C GLU A 64 -1.32 -17.76 -18.35
N LEU A 65 -0.69 -16.82 -17.64
CA LEU A 65 0.14 -17.14 -16.48
C LEU A 65 -0.72 -17.78 -15.39
N PHE A 66 -1.86 -17.17 -15.05
CA PHE A 66 -2.78 -17.71 -14.06
C PHE A 66 -3.39 -19.04 -14.51
N ARG A 67 -3.73 -19.20 -15.79
CA ARG A 67 -4.22 -20.47 -16.32
C ARG A 67 -3.20 -21.61 -16.22
N ARG A 68 -1.91 -21.30 -16.35
CA ARG A 68 -0.83 -22.29 -16.17
C ARG A 68 -0.60 -22.60 -14.69
N LEU A 69 -0.62 -21.58 -13.82
CA LEU A 69 -0.39 -21.72 -12.38
C LEU A 69 -1.58 -22.29 -11.60
N SER A 70 -2.81 -22.22 -12.15
CA SER A 70 -4.02 -22.78 -11.54
C SER A 70 -4.10 -24.30 -11.63
N ARG A 71 -3.35 -24.89 -12.55
CA ARG A 71 -3.24 -26.34 -12.66
C ARG A 71 -2.23 -26.85 -11.64
N GLU A 72 -2.56 -27.98 -11.03
CA GLU A 72 -1.60 -28.73 -10.21
C GLU A 72 -0.34 -28.99 -11.03
N SER A 73 0.77 -28.46 -10.54
CA SER A 73 2.05 -28.50 -11.22
C SER A 73 3.19 -28.70 -10.23
N GLU A 74 4.27 -29.30 -10.72
CA GLU A 74 5.44 -29.57 -9.91
C GLU A 74 6.05 -28.25 -9.41
N VAL A 75 6.34 -28.22 -8.10
CA VAL A 75 7.07 -27.14 -7.44
C VAL A 75 8.32 -27.68 -6.77
N ARG A 76 9.37 -26.85 -6.70
CA ARG A 76 10.61 -27.18 -6.01
C ARG A 76 11.03 -26.07 -5.07
N TYR A 77 11.62 -26.44 -3.94
CA TYR A 77 12.29 -25.50 -3.06
C TYR A 77 13.56 -24.96 -3.71
N THR A 78 13.67 -23.64 -3.73
CA THR A 78 14.71 -22.92 -4.46
C THR A 78 15.75 -22.24 -3.55
N GLY A 79 15.56 -22.33 -2.24
CA GLY A 79 16.52 -21.81 -1.26
C GLY A 79 17.81 -22.64 -1.18
N TYR A 80 18.89 -21.95 -0.82
CA TYR A 80 20.21 -22.52 -0.51
C TYR A 80 20.77 -23.51 -1.53
N ARG A 81 20.57 -23.29 -2.85
CA ARG A 81 20.97 -24.24 -3.91
C ARG A 81 22.45 -24.66 -3.91
N GLY A 82 23.35 -23.82 -3.39
CA GLY A 82 24.79 -24.11 -3.29
C GLY A 82 25.19 -24.96 -2.08
N ARG A 83 24.24 -25.37 -1.22
CA ARG A 83 24.50 -26.19 -0.02
C ARG A 83 24.17 -27.65 -0.26
N ALA A 84 24.75 -28.53 0.57
CA ALA A 84 24.43 -29.96 0.57
C ALA A 84 22.94 -30.21 0.86
N ILE A 85 22.39 -31.31 0.33
CA ILE A 85 20.95 -31.58 0.41
C ILE A 85 20.44 -31.64 1.85
N ASP A 86 21.21 -32.22 2.78
CA ASP A 86 20.80 -32.33 4.18
C ASP A 86 20.71 -30.96 4.89
N GLU A 87 21.66 -30.06 4.60
CA GLU A 87 21.58 -28.68 5.10
C GLU A 87 20.36 -27.96 4.52
N ARG A 88 20.06 -28.17 3.22
CA ARG A 88 18.89 -27.57 2.57
C ARG A 88 17.58 -28.07 3.19
N ARG A 89 17.48 -29.36 3.51
CA ARG A 89 16.32 -29.96 4.19
C ARG A 89 16.07 -29.33 5.55
N MET A 90 17.13 -29.24 6.38
CA MET A 90 17.03 -28.63 7.70
C MET A 90 16.63 -27.15 7.63
N ARG A 91 17.19 -26.41 6.67
CA ARG A 91 16.84 -25.00 6.44
C ARG A 91 15.41 -24.82 5.94
N PHE A 92 14.96 -25.64 5.00
CA PHE A 92 13.59 -25.59 4.50
C PHE A 92 12.56 -25.76 5.64
N VAL A 93 12.73 -26.78 6.48
CA VAL A 93 11.86 -27.00 7.65
C VAL A 93 11.90 -25.80 8.60
N THR A 94 13.09 -25.24 8.83
CA THR A 94 13.26 -24.06 9.68
C THR A 94 12.57 -22.83 9.12
N ASP A 95 12.69 -22.57 7.82
CA ASP A 95 12.07 -21.43 7.14
C ASP A 95 10.54 -21.56 7.17
N CYS A 96 10.01 -22.75 6.87
CA CYS A 96 8.58 -23.04 6.97
C CYS A 96 8.04 -22.74 8.39
N ARG A 97 8.75 -23.18 9.43
CA ARG A 97 8.41 -22.88 10.83
C ARG A 97 8.53 -21.40 11.19
N LYS A 98 9.38 -20.64 10.51
CA LYS A 98 9.49 -19.18 10.66
C LYS A 98 8.41 -18.42 9.90
N GLY A 99 7.61 -19.10 9.08
CA GLY A 99 6.57 -18.46 8.28
C GLY A 99 7.03 -18.05 6.89
N TYR A 100 8.07 -18.68 6.33
CA TYR A 100 8.61 -18.31 5.03
C TYR A 100 9.01 -19.51 4.17
N ALA A 101 8.80 -19.43 2.86
CA ALA A 101 9.34 -20.44 1.93
C ALA A 101 9.61 -19.86 0.54
N GLU A 102 10.72 -20.27 -0.09
CA GLU A 102 11.02 -19.95 -1.49
C GLU A 102 10.78 -21.16 -2.38
N LEU A 103 9.79 -21.06 -3.26
CA LEU A 103 9.40 -22.14 -4.16
C LEU A 103 9.45 -21.68 -5.62
N SER A 104 9.57 -22.61 -6.55
CA SER A 104 9.39 -22.34 -7.98
C SER A 104 8.51 -23.38 -8.61
N PHE A 105 7.54 -22.91 -9.40
CA PHE A 105 6.80 -23.74 -10.35
C PHE A 105 7.74 -24.18 -11.46
N VAL A 106 7.92 -25.48 -11.63
CA VAL A 106 8.84 -26.06 -12.62
C VAL A 106 8.38 -25.78 -14.06
N PRO A 107 7.11 -25.97 -14.43
CA PRO A 107 6.69 -25.79 -15.82
C PRO A 107 6.75 -24.34 -16.32
N THR A 108 6.50 -23.38 -15.42
CA THR A 108 6.48 -21.95 -15.77
C THR A 108 7.77 -21.22 -15.41
N GLY A 109 8.65 -21.84 -14.59
CA GLY A 109 9.82 -21.18 -14.01
C GLY A 109 9.48 -20.01 -13.07
N THR A 110 8.24 -19.94 -12.59
CA THR A 110 7.77 -18.84 -11.74
C THR A 110 8.25 -19.06 -10.31
N ASN A 111 9.10 -18.17 -9.82
CA ASN A 111 9.59 -18.19 -8.44
C ASN A 111 8.65 -17.40 -7.54
N LEU A 112 8.29 -17.97 -6.40
CA LEU A 112 7.41 -17.41 -5.39
C LEU A 112 8.11 -17.40 -4.04
N GLN A 113 7.98 -16.28 -3.35
CA GLN A 113 8.32 -16.16 -1.94
C GLN A 113 7.01 -16.19 -1.16
N LEU A 114 6.77 -17.27 -0.44
CA LEU A 114 5.59 -17.44 0.38
C LEU A 114 5.89 -16.89 1.76
N TYR A 115 4.93 -16.13 2.28
CA TYR A 115 4.92 -15.69 3.66
C TYR A 115 3.66 -16.26 4.29
N PHE A 116 3.85 -17.04 5.34
CA PHE A 116 2.81 -17.54 6.23
C PHE A 116 2.74 -16.56 7.40
N ASN A 117 1.55 -16.23 7.86
CA ASN A 117 1.30 -15.27 8.95
C ASN A 117 1.43 -13.76 8.58
N ALA A 118 0.88 -13.33 7.45
CA ALA A 118 0.82 -11.90 7.10
C ALA A 118 0.05 -11.01 8.11
N ASN A 119 -0.77 -11.61 8.99
CA ASN A 119 -1.66 -10.90 9.91
C ASN A 119 -1.27 -11.04 11.41
N HIS A 120 -0.06 -11.52 11.72
CA HIS A 120 0.41 -11.77 13.11
C HIS A 120 -0.54 -12.62 13.98
N ASN A 121 -1.33 -13.50 13.37
CA ASN A 121 -2.20 -14.44 14.09
C ASN A 121 -1.48 -15.81 14.25
N PRO A 122 -1.06 -16.19 15.47
CA PRO A 122 -0.38 -17.47 15.70
C PRO A 122 -1.24 -18.69 15.29
N TYR A 123 -2.57 -18.60 15.39
CA TYR A 123 -3.48 -19.67 14.98
C TYR A 123 -3.61 -19.83 13.45
N ALA A 124 -3.28 -18.78 12.68
CA ALA A 124 -3.28 -18.87 11.22
C ALA A 124 -2.06 -19.63 10.70
N GLN A 125 -0.95 -19.59 11.45
CA GLN A 125 0.31 -20.23 11.04
C GLN A 125 0.18 -21.76 10.95
N GLU A 126 -0.52 -22.40 11.90
CA GLU A 126 -0.77 -23.85 11.87
C GLU A 126 -1.67 -24.26 10.69
N GLN A 127 -2.56 -23.38 10.24
CA GLN A 127 -3.42 -23.65 9.07
C GLN A 127 -2.73 -23.40 7.73
N GLU A 128 -1.71 -22.54 7.72
CA GLU A 128 -0.95 -22.16 6.54
C GLU A 128 0.29 -23.03 6.30
N CYS A 129 0.85 -23.63 7.34
CA CYS A 129 2.00 -24.53 7.26
C CYS A 129 1.81 -25.73 8.19
N ASP A 130 1.41 -26.86 7.60
CA ASP A 130 1.02 -28.07 8.34
C ASP A 130 1.98 -29.23 8.03
N PHE A 131 2.68 -29.72 9.05
CA PHE A 131 3.59 -30.87 8.98
C PHE A 131 2.95 -32.19 9.41
N ASP A 132 1.81 -32.14 10.08
CA ASP A 132 1.19 -33.31 10.73
C ASP A 132 0.13 -33.95 9.83
N LYS A 133 -0.36 -33.23 8.82
CA LYS A 133 -1.36 -33.72 7.87
C LYS A 133 -0.91 -34.96 7.09
N GLU A 134 0.37 -35.05 6.71
CA GLU A 134 0.92 -36.22 6.01
C GLU A 134 2.40 -36.42 6.35
N ARG A 135 2.76 -37.64 6.76
CA ARG A 135 4.13 -37.95 7.18
C ARG A 135 5.12 -37.75 6.03
N GLY A 136 6.23 -37.07 6.33
CA GLY A 136 7.30 -36.80 5.36
C GLY A 136 6.99 -35.66 4.40
N LYS A 137 5.84 -35.00 4.53
CA LYS A 137 5.44 -33.87 3.68
C LYS A 137 5.01 -32.68 4.53
N VAL A 138 5.08 -31.49 3.94
CA VAL A 138 4.53 -30.26 4.49
C VAL A 138 3.48 -29.72 3.54
N HIS A 139 2.30 -29.42 4.08
CA HIS A 139 1.23 -28.76 3.36
C HIS A 139 1.30 -27.26 3.58
N LEU A 140 1.33 -26.50 2.48
CA LEU A 140 1.53 -25.07 2.49
C LEU A 140 0.34 -24.37 1.86
N ARG A 141 -0.13 -23.32 2.52
CA ARG A 141 -1.17 -22.41 2.05
C ARG A 141 -0.72 -20.98 2.31
N SER A 142 -0.84 -20.11 1.31
CA SER A 142 -0.53 -18.68 1.50
C SER A 142 -1.36 -17.85 0.53
N SER A 143 -2.00 -16.81 1.04
CA SER A 143 -2.71 -15.83 0.21
C SER A 143 -1.84 -14.61 -0.02
N PHE A 144 -1.81 -14.11 -1.25
CA PHE A 144 -1.06 -12.90 -1.63
C PHE A 144 -1.65 -12.25 -2.88
N ILE A 145 -1.15 -11.06 -3.23
CA ILE A 145 -1.55 -10.34 -4.44
C ILE A 145 -0.47 -10.52 -5.49
N MET A 146 -0.80 -11.12 -6.63
CA MET A 146 0.09 -11.28 -7.77
C MET A 146 -0.46 -10.51 -8.96
N ASN A 147 0.33 -9.61 -9.56
CA ASN A 147 -0.09 -8.81 -10.72
C ASN A 147 -1.46 -8.12 -10.54
N GLY A 148 -1.77 -7.72 -9.30
CA GLY A 148 -3.05 -7.10 -8.91
C GLY A 148 -4.24 -8.06 -8.75
N VAL A 149 -4.02 -9.37 -8.73
CA VAL A 149 -5.04 -10.39 -8.47
C VAL A 149 -4.76 -11.04 -7.12
N CYS A 150 -5.76 -11.09 -6.25
CA CYS A 150 -5.71 -11.88 -5.02
C CYS A 150 -5.74 -13.36 -5.36
N VAL A 151 -4.66 -14.06 -5.03
CA VAL A 151 -4.50 -15.50 -5.26
C VAL A 151 -4.10 -16.20 -3.96
N ARG A 152 -4.42 -17.49 -3.90
CA ARG A 152 -4.05 -18.37 -2.81
C ARG A 152 -3.26 -19.55 -3.34
N PHE A 153 -2.02 -19.65 -2.90
CA PHE A 153 -1.21 -20.84 -3.06
C PHE A 153 -1.76 -21.97 -2.21
N ARG A 154 -1.86 -23.16 -2.79
CA ARG A 154 -2.12 -24.42 -2.10
C ARG A 154 -1.24 -25.50 -2.69
N GLY A 155 -0.55 -26.24 -1.83
CA GLY A 155 0.26 -27.36 -2.28
C GLY A 155 0.89 -28.12 -1.13
N TRP A 156 1.68 -29.12 -1.49
CA TRP A 156 2.50 -29.87 -0.55
C TRP A 156 3.91 -30.06 -1.11
N LEU A 157 4.87 -30.23 -0.20
CA LEU A 157 6.26 -30.56 -0.53
C LEU A 157 6.75 -31.73 0.29
N ASP A 158 7.53 -32.59 -0.35
CA ASP A 158 8.29 -33.67 0.27
C ASP A 158 9.51 -33.11 1.00
N LEU A 159 9.68 -33.49 2.27
CA LEU A 159 10.74 -32.99 3.14
C LEU A 159 12.13 -33.55 2.79
N GLU A 160 12.20 -34.71 2.13
CA GLU A 160 13.45 -35.32 1.72
C GLU A 160 13.87 -34.87 0.33
N ARG A 161 12.94 -34.83 -0.62
CA ARG A 161 13.23 -34.53 -2.02
C ARG A 161 13.18 -33.03 -2.33
N LEU A 162 12.55 -32.22 -1.46
CA LEU A 162 12.38 -30.78 -1.61
C LEU A 162 11.64 -30.39 -2.91
N ASP A 163 10.79 -31.28 -3.38
CA ASP A 163 9.87 -31.12 -4.50
C ASP A 163 8.44 -31.48 -4.08
N GLY A 164 7.46 -31.17 -4.90
CA GLY A 164 6.07 -31.47 -4.60
C GLY A 164 5.13 -30.92 -5.67
N VAL A 165 3.87 -30.74 -5.29
CA VAL A 165 2.82 -30.29 -6.21
C VAL A 165 2.05 -29.14 -5.59
N ALA A 166 1.80 -28.11 -6.38
CA ALA A 166 0.99 -26.97 -5.96
C ALA A 166 0.18 -26.37 -7.10
N CYS A 167 -0.76 -25.50 -6.74
CA CYS A 167 -1.52 -24.66 -7.65
C CYS A 167 -1.84 -23.29 -7.00
N LEU A 168 -2.24 -22.33 -7.83
CA LEU A 168 -2.76 -21.03 -7.40
C LEU A 168 -4.26 -20.94 -7.69
N ASP A 169 -5.05 -20.73 -6.65
CA ASP A 169 -6.48 -20.45 -6.78
C ASP A 169 -6.79 -18.97 -6.65
N PHE A 170 -7.91 -18.55 -7.21
CA PHE A 170 -8.44 -17.21 -6.97
C PHE A 170 -8.95 -17.09 -5.52
N ASP A 171 -8.50 -16.06 -4.80
CA ASP A 171 -8.94 -15.78 -3.44
C ASP A 171 -10.08 -14.75 -3.44
N GLN A 172 -11.30 -15.23 -3.62
CA GLN A 172 -12.49 -14.38 -3.70
C GLN A 172 -12.75 -13.61 -2.40
N ALA A 173 -12.53 -14.24 -1.23
CA ALA A 173 -12.76 -13.60 0.06
C ALA A 173 -11.81 -12.41 0.25
N ARG A 174 -10.52 -12.60 -0.05
CA ARG A 174 -9.55 -11.52 0.00
C ARG A 174 -9.80 -10.46 -1.07
N ALA A 175 -10.18 -10.85 -2.28
CA ALA A 175 -10.51 -9.90 -3.34
C ALA A 175 -11.66 -8.97 -2.93
N GLN A 176 -12.71 -9.51 -2.29
CA GLN A 176 -13.82 -8.72 -1.75
C GLN A 176 -13.38 -7.80 -0.62
N GLN A 177 -12.52 -8.30 0.27
CA GLN A 177 -12.01 -7.49 1.38
C GLN A 177 -11.17 -6.31 0.90
N GLU A 178 -10.28 -6.52 -0.06
CA GLU A 178 -9.45 -5.45 -0.65
C GLU A 178 -10.33 -4.45 -1.43
N ASP A 179 -11.37 -4.91 -2.14
CA ASP A 179 -12.32 -4.05 -2.86
C ASP A 179 -13.18 -3.20 -1.90
N ALA A 180 -13.64 -3.79 -0.80
CA ALA A 180 -14.35 -3.07 0.26
C ALA A 180 -13.45 -2.02 0.93
N GLN A 181 -12.20 -2.38 1.26
CA GLN A 181 -11.23 -1.43 1.83
C GLN A 181 -10.91 -0.29 0.87
N LEU A 182 -10.79 -0.58 -0.42
CA LEU A 182 -10.56 0.44 -1.45
C LEU A 182 -11.78 1.36 -1.58
N SER A 183 -12.99 0.79 -1.58
CA SER A 183 -14.23 1.54 -1.68
C SER A 183 -14.41 2.48 -0.48
N GLU A 184 -14.12 2.02 0.73
CA GLU A 184 -14.18 2.83 1.96
C GLU A 184 -13.17 4.00 1.92
N GLN A 185 -11.96 3.77 1.40
CA GLN A 185 -10.97 4.83 1.21
C GLN A 185 -11.41 5.86 0.17
N ILE A 186 -12.00 5.41 -0.94
CA ILE A 186 -12.55 6.30 -1.98
C ILE A 186 -13.69 7.15 -1.42
N GLU A 187 -14.61 6.54 -0.69
CA GLU A 187 -15.76 7.24 -0.09
C GLU A 187 -15.30 8.27 0.94
N SER A 188 -14.40 7.89 1.84
CA SER A 188 -13.80 8.78 2.83
C SER A 188 -13.06 9.96 2.18
N TYR A 189 -12.38 9.72 1.05
CA TYR A 189 -11.74 10.77 0.26
C TYR A 189 -12.76 11.71 -0.39
N ASN A 190 -13.80 11.14 -1.02
CA ASN A 190 -14.85 11.92 -1.68
C ASN A 190 -15.65 12.78 -0.70
N GLN A 191 -15.91 12.28 0.51
CA GLN A 191 -16.56 13.05 1.58
C GLN A 191 -15.69 14.24 2.00
N ARG A 192 -14.40 14.03 2.28
CA ARG A 192 -13.47 15.12 2.62
C ARG A 192 -13.36 16.16 1.51
N MET A 193 -13.39 15.72 0.25
CA MET A 193 -13.40 16.61 -0.91
C MET A 193 -14.71 17.39 -1.02
N ALA A 194 -15.86 16.75 -0.79
CA ALA A 194 -17.16 17.40 -0.83
C ALA A 194 -17.31 18.45 0.29
N ASP A 195 -16.87 18.13 1.51
CA ASP A 195 -16.89 19.06 2.65
C ASP A 195 -15.94 20.25 2.44
N SER A 196 -14.73 19.98 1.93
CA SER A 196 -13.81 21.03 1.50
C SER A 196 -14.47 21.95 0.46
N LYS A 197 -15.12 21.38 -0.58
CA LYS A 197 -15.81 22.14 -1.62
C LYS A 197 -17.00 22.95 -1.08
N ARG A 198 -17.72 22.44 -0.08
CA ARG A 198 -18.79 23.15 0.62
C ARG A 198 -18.26 24.34 1.42
N ILE A 199 -17.11 24.21 2.08
CA ILE A 199 -16.45 25.32 2.79
C ILE A 199 -16.07 26.43 1.81
N TYR A 200 -15.49 26.10 0.66
CA TYR A 200 -15.16 27.09 -0.38
C TYR A 200 -16.39 27.71 -1.06
N ALA A 201 -17.50 26.97 -1.15
CA ALA A 201 -18.76 27.50 -1.67
C ALA A 201 -19.48 28.46 -0.69
N HIS A 202 -19.20 28.36 0.61
CA HIS A 202 -19.79 29.22 1.64
C HIS A 202 -18.97 30.45 2.00
N THR A 203 -17.72 30.58 1.51
CA THR A 203 -17.03 31.88 1.46
C THR A 203 -17.64 32.72 0.33
N PRO A 204 -18.42 33.78 0.62
CA PRO A 204 -18.84 34.70 -0.43
C PRO A 204 -17.59 35.39 -1.00
N PRO A 205 -17.58 35.83 -2.27
CA PRO A 205 -16.58 36.79 -2.72
C PRO A 205 -16.73 38.01 -1.80
N GLN A 206 -15.66 38.39 -1.10
CA GLN A 206 -15.64 39.69 -0.42
C GLN A 206 -15.58 40.79 -1.49
N ASP A 207 -16.73 41.14 -2.06
CA ASP A 207 -16.95 42.45 -2.66
C ASP A 207 -17.17 43.45 -1.53
N THR A 208 -16.10 43.84 -0.84
CA THR A 208 -16.10 45.06 -0.04
C THR A 208 -15.39 46.15 -0.82
N ILE A 209 -16.17 46.82 -1.67
CA ILE A 209 -15.95 48.18 -2.14
C ILE A 209 -15.47 49.05 -0.96
N ARG A 210 -14.21 49.47 -0.96
CA ARG A 210 -13.80 50.67 -0.21
C ARG A 210 -13.79 51.86 -1.15
N ARG A 211 -14.96 52.51 -1.26
CA ARG A 211 -15.05 53.93 -1.65
C ARG A 211 -14.19 54.72 -0.67
N GLY A 212 -13.10 55.31 -1.16
CA GLY A 212 -12.33 56.29 -0.39
C GLY A 212 -13.14 57.59 -0.20
N PRO A 213 -12.99 58.30 0.94
CA PRO A 213 -13.59 59.61 1.12
C PRO A 213 -12.90 60.65 0.19
N PRO A 214 -13.58 61.74 -0.20
CA PRO A 214 -12.97 62.78 -1.02
C PRO A 214 -11.92 63.54 -0.18
N GLY A 215 -10.66 63.48 -0.59
CA GLY A 215 -9.58 64.26 0.01
C GLY A 215 -9.68 65.76 -0.35
N PRO A 216 -9.19 66.67 0.50
CA PRO A 216 -9.27 68.11 0.28
C PRO A 216 -8.36 68.52 -0.87
N GLY A 217 -8.85 69.44 -1.72
CA GLY A 217 -8.17 69.88 -2.95
C GLY A 217 -6.81 70.56 -2.71
N PRO A 218 -5.91 70.57 -3.70
CA PRO A 218 -4.65 71.28 -3.59
C PRO A 218 -4.85 72.78 -3.84
N VAL A 219 -4.32 73.55 -2.89
CA VAL A 219 -4.24 75.00 -2.86
C VAL A 219 -3.31 75.50 -3.96
N THR A 220 -3.75 76.55 -4.65
CA THR A 220 -3.03 77.32 -5.67
C THR A 220 -1.74 77.96 -5.13
N GLY A 221 -0.62 77.79 -5.85
CA GLY A 221 0.62 78.57 -5.70
C GLY A 221 0.96 79.32 -7.00
N PRO A 222 1.55 80.54 -6.93
CA PRO A 222 1.47 81.57 -8.00
C PRO A 222 2.59 81.48 -9.06
N PRO A 223 2.50 82.28 -10.15
CA PRO A 223 3.34 82.15 -11.35
C PRO A 223 4.56 83.09 -11.37
N MET A 224 5.62 82.68 -12.07
CA MET A 224 6.65 83.54 -12.69
C MET A 224 7.11 82.78 -13.96
N GLY A 225 7.08 83.30 -15.19
CA GLY A 225 7.71 84.54 -15.69
C GLY A 225 9.22 84.32 -15.70
N TRP A 226 9.95 84.18 -16.81
CA TRP A 226 9.93 84.82 -18.13
C TRP A 226 10.36 83.84 -19.23
#